data_AF-A0A2T4V297-F1
#
_entry.id   AF-A0A2T4V297-F1
#
_cell.length_a   1.000
_cell.length_b   1.000
_cell.length_c   1.000
_cell.angle_alpha   90.00
_cell.angle_beta   90.00
_cell.angle_gamma   90.00
#
_symmetry.space_group_name_H-M   'P 1'
#
loop_
_entity.id
_entity.type
_entity.pdbx_description
1 polymer ?
#
loop_
_entity_poly.entity_id
_entity_poly.type
_entity_poly.pdbx_seq_one_letter_code
_entity_poly.pdbx_strand_id
1 'polypeptide(L)'
;MIVRLYSKPNCCLCDQAKEVLERVRERLPFDLVEEDIRADPATFAAWRYDIPVVIIDGRDTFKLRLEESEVEASIRRAINGTPIAEPGGHGE
;
A
#
# COMPACT_ATOMS: atom_id res chain seq x y z
N MET A 1 1.81 -12.39 5.83
CA MET A 1 1.54 -10.94 5.83
C MET A 1 0.76 -10.60 4.57
N ILE A 2 -0.30 -9.79 4.69
CA ILE A 2 -1.16 -9.39 3.57
C ILE A 2 -0.91 -7.91 3.26
N VAL A 3 -0.69 -7.58 2.00
CA VAL A 3 -0.53 -6.22 1.49
C VAL A 3 -1.67 -5.97 0.50
N ARG A 4 -2.56 -5.03 0.81
CA ARG A 4 -3.73 -4.71 -0.01
C ARG A 4 -3.44 -3.45 -0.83
N LEU A 5 -3.42 -3.55 -2.15
CA LEU A 5 -3.30 -2.42 -3.06
C LEU A 5 -4.68 -2.07 -3.60
N TYR A 6 -5.19 -0.92 -3.20
CA TYR A 6 -6.37 -0.31 -3.80
C TYR A 6 -5.96 0.47 -5.04
N SER A 7 -6.47 0.00 -6.18
CA SER A 7 -6.14 0.52 -7.50
C SER A 7 -7.40 0.89 -8.28
N LYS A 8 -7.19 1.63 -9.37
CA LYS A 8 -8.21 1.91 -10.38
C LYS A 8 -7.54 1.81 -11.75
N PRO A 9 -8.18 1.19 -12.75
CA PRO A 9 -7.61 1.15 -14.09
C PRO A 9 -7.53 2.55 -14.69
N ASN A 10 -6.63 2.66 -15.66
CA ASN A 10 -6.33 3.89 -16.37
C ASN A 10 -5.67 4.96 -15.47
N CYS A 11 -4.87 4.52 -14.50
CA CYS A 11 -4.12 5.38 -13.59
C CYS A 11 -2.63 4.97 -13.58
N CYS A 12 -1.77 5.80 -14.19
CA CYS A 12 -0.33 5.51 -14.24
C CYS A 12 0.31 5.36 -12.85
N LEU A 13 -0.20 6.05 -11.84
CA LEU A 13 0.32 5.96 -10.47
C LEU A 13 0.08 4.56 -9.86
N CYS A 14 -1.04 3.92 -10.20
CA CYS A 14 -1.34 2.56 -9.72
C CYS A 14 -0.39 1.52 -10.35
N ASP A 15 -0.08 1.66 -11.65
CA ASP A 15 0.92 0.82 -12.30
C ASP A 15 2.28 0.94 -11.62
N GLN A 16 2.75 2.17 -11.33
CA GLN A 16 4.01 2.36 -10.61
C GLN A 16 4.00 1.75 -9.21
N ALA A 17 2.92 1.93 -8.45
CA ALA A 17 2.75 1.34 -7.12
C ALA A 17 2.81 -0.19 -7.18
N LYS A 18 2.16 -0.79 -8.19
CA LYS A 18 2.19 -2.23 -8.43
C LYS A 18 3.59 -2.71 -8.79
N GLU A 19 4.30 -2.03 -9.71
CA GLU A 19 5.67 -2.39 -10.06
C GLU A 19 6.60 -2.38 -8.85
N VAL A 20 6.49 -1.36 -7.99
CA VAL A 20 7.24 -1.28 -6.74
C VAL A 20 6.94 -2.47 -5.83
N LEU A 21 5.66 -2.78 -5.62
CA LEU A 21 5.25 -3.93 -4.80
C LEU A 21 5.78 -5.24 -5.38
N GLU A 22 5.67 -5.43 -6.69
CA GLU A 22 6.20 -6.60 -7.38
C GLU A 22 7.70 -6.75 -7.16
N ARG A 23 8.48 -5.66 -7.26
CA ARG A 23 9.93 -5.66 -6.98
C ARG A 23 10.25 -6.06 -5.55
N VAL A 24 9.52 -5.51 -4.59
CA VAL A 24 9.71 -5.87 -3.17
C VAL A 24 9.32 -7.32 -2.92
N ARG A 25 8.29 -7.83 -3.62
CA ARG A 25 7.86 -9.23 -3.50
C ARG A 25 8.94 -10.23 -3.91
N GLU A 26 9.81 -9.85 -4.85
CA GLU A 26 10.95 -10.69 -5.25
C GLU A 26 11.98 -10.83 -4.11
N ARG A 27 12.04 -9.84 -3.21
CA ARG A 27 12.97 -9.80 -2.08
C ARG A 27 12.34 -10.32 -0.78
N LEU A 28 11.04 -10.08 -0.58
CA LEU A 28 10.31 -10.35 0.65
C LEU A 28 9.02 -11.12 0.35
N PRO A 29 8.75 -12.25 1.01
CA PRO A 29 7.52 -13.01 0.78
C PRO A 29 6.33 -12.35 1.50
N PHE A 30 5.38 -11.82 0.73
CA PHE A 30 4.10 -11.31 1.22
C PHE A 30 2.97 -11.59 0.21
N ASP A 31 1.73 -11.53 0.69
CA ASP A 31 0.53 -11.77 -0.12
C ASP A 31 0.00 -10.43 -0.65
N LEU A 32 0.13 -10.18 -1.96
CA LEU A 32 -0.35 -8.95 -2.59
C LEU A 32 -1.81 -9.13 -3.05
N VAL A 33 -2.72 -8.38 -2.44
CA VAL A 33 -4.14 -8.37 -2.75
C VAL A 33 -4.49 -7.07 -3.46
N GLU A 34 -4.74 -7.15 -4.76
CA GLU A 34 -5.14 -5.98 -5.55
C GLU A 34 -6.67 -5.86 -5.57
N GLU A 35 -7.20 -4.73 -5.08
CA GLU A 35 -8.64 -4.48 -4.96
C GLU A 35 -9.02 -3.22 -5.76
N ASP A 36 -10.00 -3.35 -6.65
CA ASP A 36 -10.47 -2.22 -7.44
C ASP A 36 -11.40 -1.35 -6.59
N ILE A 37 -11.04 -0.08 -6.39
CA ILE A 37 -11.87 0.81 -5.57
C ILE A 37 -13.25 1.07 -6.17
N ARG A 38 -13.48 0.81 -7.46
CA ARG A 38 -14.81 0.97 -8.11
C ARG A 38 -15.70 -0.24 -7.90
N ALA A 39 -15.16 -1.37 -7.42
CA ALA A 39 -15.96 -2.53 -7.07
C ALA A 39 -16.92 -2.22 -5.91
N ASP A 40 -16.53 -1.32 -5.00
CA ASP A 40 -17.36 -0.88 -3.88
C ASP A 40 -17.55 0.65 -3.88
N PRO A 41 -18.80 1.16 -3.86
CA PRO A 41 -19.06 2.59 -3.92
C PRO A 41 -18.62 3.35 -2.66
N ALA A 42 -18.56 2.70 -1.48
CA ALA A 42 -18.07 3.32 -0.26
C ALA A 42 -16.54 3.48 -0.29
N THR A 43 -15.82 2.44 -0.71
CA THR A 43 -14.37 2.49 -0.94
C THR A 43 -14.03 3.50 -2.02
N PHE A 44 -14.79 3.55 -3.12
CA PHE A 44 -14.62 4.56 -4.16
C PHE A 44 -14.76 5.97 -3.59
N ALA A 45 -15.82 6.26 -2.84
CA ALA A 45 -16.04 7.59 -2.27
C ALA A 45 -14.93 7.99 -1.28
N ALA A 46 -14.42 7.04 -0.50
CA ALA A 46 -13.38 7.26 0.49
C ALA A 46 -11.98 7.46 -0.12
N TRP A 47 -11.61 6.67 -1.14
CA TRP A 47 -10.22 6.58 -1.61
C TRP A 47 -9.99 7.11 -3.03
N ARG A 48 -11.02 7.46 -3.80
CA ARG A 48 -10.89 7.95 -5.20
C ARG A 48 -9.92 9.10 -5.42
N TYR A 49 -9.62 9.88 -4.38
CA TYR A 49 -8.68 11.01 -4.43
C TYR A 49 -7.31 10.70 -3.86
N ASP A 50 -7.17 9.58 -3.13
CA ASP A 50 -5.95 9.18 -2.43
C ASP A 50 -5.29 7.95 -3.09
N ILE A 51 -5.89 7.37 -4.14
CA ILE A 51 -5.29 6.28 -4.92
C ILE A 51 -3.97 6.70 -5.58
N PRO A 52 -2.95 5.81 -5.63
CA PRO A 52 -2.96 4.43 -5.12
C PRO A 52 -2.90 4.36 -3.59
N VAL A 53 -3.67 3.47 -2.98
CA VAL A 53 -3.66 3.23 -1.52
C VAL A 53 -3.15 1.84 -1.23
N VAL A 54 -2.12 1.71 -0.40
CA VAL A 54 -1.52 0.43 -0.04
C VAL A 54 -1.66 0.23 1.47
N ILE A 55 -2.26 -0.87 1.89
CA ILE A 55 -2.43 -1.24 3.29
C ILE A 55 -1.60 -2.49 3.59
N ILE A 56 -0.66 -2.37 4.52
CA ILE A 56 0.28 -3.43 4.89
C ILE A 56 -0.15 -3.99 6.26
N ASP A 57 -0.60 -5.25 6.30
CA ASP A 57 -1.11 -5.95 7.48
C ASP A 57 -2.25 -5.21 8.23
N GLY A 58 -2.94 -4.29 7.57
CA GLY A 58 -3.95 -3.44 8.22
C GLY A 58 -3.37 -2.37 9.15
N ARG A 59 -2.05 -2.17 9.14
CA ARG A 59 -1.34 -1.21 10.01
C ARG A 59 -0.82 -0.01 9.23
N ASP A 60 0.11 -0.23 8.32
CA ASP A 60 0.70 0.86 7.55
C ASP A 60 -0.15 1.13 6.32
N THR A 61 -0.56 2.40 6.16
CA THR A 61 -1.33 2.84 5.00
C THR A 61 -0.54 3.90 4.24
N PHE A 62 -0.16 3.59 3.01
CA PHE A 62 0.47 4.51 2.09
C PHE A 62 -0.54 4.99 1.07
N LYS A 63 -0.49 6.28 0.72
CA LYS A 63 -1.42 6.90 -0.21
C LYS A 63 -0.70 7.95 -1.04
N LEU A 64 -1.14 8.16 -2.28
CA LEU A 64 -0.63 9.13 -3.27
C LEU A 64 0.85 8.97 -3.68
N ARG A 65 1.76 8.82 -2.73
CA ARG A 65 3.20 8.63 -2.94
C ARG A 65 3.63 7.30 -2.34
N LEU A 66 4.04 6.39 -3.21
CA LEU A 66 4.59 5.09 -2.83
C LEU A 66 6.06 5.06 -3.25
N GLU A 67 6.96 4.99 -2.28
CA GLU A 67 8.40 4.88 -2.53
C GLU A 67 8.85 3.46 -2.22
N GLU A 68 9.62 2.85 -3.13
CA GLU A 68 10.10 1.46 -3.00
C GLU A 68 10.84 1.24 -1.68
N SER A 69 11.74 2.15 -1.30
CA SER A 69 12.50 2.06 -0.07
C SER A 69 11.62 2.06 1.18
N GLU A 70 10.58 2.90 1.23
CA GLU A 70 9.67 3.00 2.37
C GLU A 70 8.79 1.77 2.50
N VAL A 71 8.27 1.28 1.37
CA VAL A 71 7.46 0.05 1.33
C VAL A 71 8.30 -1.16 1.72
N GLU A 72 9.50 -1.31 1.15
CA GLU A 72 10.41 -2.40 1.50
C GLU A 72 10.73 -2.39 3.00
N ALA A 73 11.07 -1.22 3.55
CA ALA A 73 11.37 -1.08 4.96
C ALA A 73 10.16 -1.44 5.84
N SER A 74 8.95 -0.98 5.49
CA SER A 74 7.73 -1.30 6.24
C SER A 74 7.41 -2.80 6.20
N ILE A 75 7.42 -3.43 5.02
CA ILE A 75 7.17 -4.87 4.84
C ILE A 75 8.22 -5.68 5.61
N ARG A 76 9.50 -5.33 5.49
CA ARG A 76 10.59 -6.02 6.19
C ARG A 76 10.40 -5.94 7.71
N ARG A 77 10.06 -4.77 8.24
CA ARG A 77 9.82 -4.59 9.69
C ARG A 77 8.66 -5.45 10.18
N ALA A 78 7.60 -5.51 9.40
CA ALA A 78 6.41 -6.25 9.76
C ALA A 78 6.60 -7.77 9.64
N ILE A 79 7.35 -8.26 8.65
CA ILE A 79 7.77 -9.68 8.57
C ILE A 79 8.65 -10.05 9.77
N ASN A 80 9.58 -9.17 10.16
CA ASN A 80 10.47 -9.38 11.30
C ASN A 80 9.78 -9.25 12.67
N GLY A 81 8.47 -8.97 12.72
CA GLY A 81 7.68 -8.97 13.95
C GLY A 81 7.97 -7.81 14.91
N THR A 82 8.68 -6.77 14.47
CA THR A 82 8.93 -5.59 15.32
C THR A 82 7.64 -4.76 15.41
N PRO A 83 7.08 -4.52 16.60
CA PRO A 83 5.95 -3.60 16.74
C PRO A 83 6.41 -2.20 16.33
N ILE A 84 5.85 -1.70 15.23
CA ILE A 84 5.97 -0.30 14.85
C ILE A 84 5.08 0.51 15.80
N ALA A 85 5.71 1.27 16.69
CA ALA A 85 5.07 2.47 17.21
C ALA A 85 4.93 3.46 16.05
N GLU A 86 3.75 4.06 15.99
CA GLU A 86 3.23 5.02 15.03
C GLU A 86 4.26 6.02 14.49
N PRO A 87 4.22 6.35 13.19
CA PRO A 87 4.45 7.70 12.75
C PRO A 87 3.14 8.26 12.18
N GLY A 88 2.20 8.58 13.07
CA GLY A 88 1.13 9.54 12.78
C GLY A 88 1.72 10.94 12.65
N GLY A 89 2.43 11.19 11.56
CA GLY A 89 2.96 12.50 11.20
C GLY A 89 2.08 13.16 10.15
N HIS A 90 0.95 13.73 10.57
CA HIS A 90 0.30 14.82 9.82
C HIS A 90 0.02 15.94 10.82
N GLY A 91 1.04 16.78 11.02
CA GLY A 91 0.92 18.04 11.74
C GLY A 91 0.64 19.18 10.76
N GLU A 92 -0.48 19.86 11.04
CA GLU A 92 -0.91 21.23 10.68
C GLU A 92 -1.27 21.54 9.23
#